data_AF-A0A435GYB2-F1
#
_entry.id   AF-A0A435GYB2-F1
#
_cell.length_a   1.000
_cell.length_b   1.000
_cell.length_c   1.000
_cell.angle_alpha   90.00
_cell.angle_beta   90.00
_cell.angle_gamma   90.00
#
_symmetry.space_group_name_H-M   'P 1'
#
loop_
_entity.id
_entity.type
_entity.pdbx_description
1 polymer ?
#
loop_
_entity_poly.entity_id
_entity_poly.type
_entity_poly.pdbx_seq_one_letter_code
_entity_poly.pdbx_strand_id
1 'polypeptide(L)'
;MSDLIRISRRRLLASGGKAAVIMAAAGIAPQFIRPGRAYAADALAPGMIGGPTGFDGAERYQYGADTPEGRAIEAAKALKGAGKAPAKIVLGLSDGSIGQLTQPFPAGAPSIKELWEKETGIAIEIVGLPNGQEFTKTMQDISTKGGTYDIYSTE
;
A
#
# COMPACT_ATOMS: atom_id res chain seq x y z
N MET A 1 -44.48 34.11 -14.93
CA MET A 1 -44.66 32.81 -14.25
C MET A 1 -43.36 32.05 -14.38
N SER A 2 -42.72 31.73 -13.26
CA SER A 2 -41.36 31.19 -13.20
C SER A 2 -41.34 29.71 -13.58
N ASP A 3 -40.57 29.34 -14.60
CA ASP A 3 -40.30 27.96 -14.96
C ASP A 3 -39.36 27.31 -13.94
N LEU A 4 -39.92 26.53 -13.02
CA LEU A 4 -39.16 25.69 -12.11
C LEU A 4 -38.52 24.54 -12.90
N ILE A 5 -37.19 24.57 -13.03
CA ILE A 5 -36.38 23.52 -13.65
C ILE A 5 -36.69 22.17 -12.97
N ARG A 6 -37.51 21.32 -13.62
CA ARG A 6 -37.77 19.94 -13.19
C ARG A 6 -36.53 19.08 -13.41
N ILE A 7 -35.63 19.06 -12.43
CA ILE A 7 -34.53 18.09 -12.40
C ILE A 7 -35.12 16.73 -11.97
N SER A 8 -35.21 15.78 -12.90
CA SER A 8 -35.64 14.43 -12.57
C SER A 8 -34.55 13.70 -11.79
N ARG A 9 -34.92 12.83 -10.83
CA ARG A 9 -33.97 12.03 -10.03
C ARG A 9 -32.98 11.25 -10.91
N ARG A 10 -33.45 10.73 -12.05
CA ARG A 10 -32.60 10.06 -13.04
C ARG A 10 -31.55 11.00 -13.64
N ARG A 11 -31.92 12.25 -13.93
CA ARG A 11 -31.01 13.26 -14.48
C ARG A 11 -30.02 13.75 -13.43
N LEU A 12 -30.45 13.90 -12.18
CA LEU A 12 -29.58 14.20 -11.03
C LEU A 12 -28.54 13.09 -10.78
N LEU A 13 -28.97 11.82 -10.80
CA LEU A 13 -28.07 10.67 -10.64
C LEU A 13 -27.10 10.54 -11.81
N ALA A 14 -27.59 10.72 -13.05
CA ALA A 14 -26.74 10.68 -14.24
C ALA A 14 -25.73 11.84 -14.29
N SER A 15 -26.11 13.05 -13.84
CA SER A 15 -25.18 14.18 -13.74
C SER A 15 -24.20 14.02 -12.59
N GLY A 16 -24.66 13.52 -11.44
CA GLY A 16 -23.82 13.26 -10.26
C GLY A 16 -22.76 12.19 -10.51
N GLY A 17 -23.11 11.09 -11.19
CA GLY A 17 -22.17 10.05 -11.58
C GLY A 17 -21.08 10.55 -12.54
N LYS A 18 -21.44 11.38 -13.53
CA LYS A 18 -20.46 11.96 -14.46
C LYS A 18 -19.53 12.97 -13.79
N ALA A 19 -20.05 13.81 -12.90
CA ALA A 19 -19.23 14.75 -12.13
C ALA A 19 -18.26 14.01 -11.20
N ALA A 20 -18.70 12.93 -10.55
CA ALA A 20 -17.83 12.11 -9.70
C ALA A 20 -16.67 11.46 -10.49
N VAL A 21 -16.92 10.95 -11.69
CA VAL A 21 -15.88 10.36 -12.56
C VAL A 21 -14.88 11.42 -13.04
N ILE A 22 -15.35 12.61 -13.43
CA ILE A 22 -14.47 13.71 -13.88
C ILE A 22 -13.61 14.22 -12.71
N MET A 23 -14.18 14.37 -11.52
CA MET A 23 -13.45 14.80 -10.33
C MET A 23 -12.45 13.74 -9.85
N ALA A 24 -12.78 12.46 -9.99
CA ALA A 24 -11.86 11.36 -9.72
C ALA A 24 -10.67 11.34 -10.69
N ALA A 25 -10.90 11.59 -11.99
CA ALA A 25 -9.85 11.68 -13.00
C ALA A 25 -8.95 12.93 -12.81
N ALA A 26 -9.49 14.01 -12.25
CA ALA A 26 -8.75 15.24 -11.93
C ALA A 26 -8.06 15.22 -10.55
N GLY A 27 -8.14 14.12 -9.79
CA GLY A 27 -7.53 14.02 -8.45
C GLY A 27 -8.21 14.83 -7.35
N ILE A 28 -9.35 15.48 -7.63
CA ILE A 28 -10.13 16.30 -6.69
C ILE A 28 -11.32 15.46 -6.20
N ALA A 29 -11.06 14.25 -5.72
CA ALA A 29 -12.10 13.42 -5.16
C ALA A 29 -12.39 13.86 -3.71
N PRO A 30 -13.65 14.18 -3.33
CA PRO A 30 -14.02 14.37 -1.94
C PRO A 30 -13.59 13.16 -1.11
N GLN A 31 -13.12 13.36 0.11
CA GLN A 31 -12.61 12.29 0.99
C GLN A 31 -13.58 11.10 1.15
N PHE A 32 -14.88 11.33 0.96
CA PHE A 32 -15.95 10.33 1.05
C PHE A 32 -16.11 9.45 -0.20
N ILE A 33 -15.63 9.91 -1.37
CA ILE A 33 -15.70 9.20 -2.66
C ILE A 33 -14.27 8.99 -3.14
N ARG A 34 -13.45 8.27 -2.36
CA ARG A 34 -12.16 7.75 -2.84
C ARG A 34 -12.43 6.44 -3.59
N PRO A 35 -12.36 6.40 -4.94
CA PRO A 35 -12.61 5.18 -5.71
C PRO A 35 -11.53 4.11 -5.48
N GLY A 36 -10.44 4.43 -4.76
CA GLY A 36 -9.41 3.49 -4.32
C GLY A 36 -9.81 2.59 -3.13
N ARG A 37 -11.04 2.70 -2.61
CA ARG A 37 -11.54 1.76 -1.58
C ARG A 37 -11.97 0.39 -2.14
N ALA A 38 -12.03 0.23 -3.46
CA ALA A 38 -12.41 -1.02 -4.08
C ALA A 38 -11.22 -2.01 -4.13
N TYR A 39 -10.94 -2.71 -3.02
CA TYR A 39 -10.64 -4.17 -2.95
C TYR A 39 -10.03 -4.69 -1.62
N ALA A 40 -9.94 -3.87 -0.56
CA ALA A 40 -9.17 -4.27 0.63
C ALA A 40 -9.99 -4.77 1.86
N ALA A 41 -11.32 -4.69 1.90
CA ALA A 41 -11.97 -4.48 3.20
C ALA A 41 -13.28 -5.24 3.50
N ASP A 42 -13.45 -6.50 3.08
CA ASP A 42 -14.58 -7.29 3.61
C ASP A 42 -14.33 -7.85 5.02
N ALA A 43 -13.08 -7.82 5.50
CA ALA A 43 -12.68 -8.38 6.80
C ALA A 43 -11.81 -7.42 7.65
N LEU A 44 -11.74 -6.13 7.31
CA LEU A 44 -11.08 -5.14 8.17
C LEU A 44 -11.99 -4.78 9.34
N ALA A 45 -11.41 -4.70 10.54
CA ALA A 45 -12.10 -4.23 11.73
C ALA A 45 -12.50 -2.75 11.59
N PRO A 46 -13.55 -2.30 12.31
CA PRO A 46 -13.98 -0.90 12.26
C PRO A 46 -12.83 0.08 12.56
N GLY A 47 -12.62 1.05 11.67
CA GLY A 47 -11.58 2.07 11.80
C GLY A 47 -10.21 1.69 11.21
N MET A 48 -10.02 0.45 10.77
CA MET A 48 -8.80 0.01 10.10
C MET A 48 -8.81 0.38 8.62
N ILE A 49 -7.63 0.67 8.07
CA ILE A 49 -7.45 1.09 6.67
C ILE A 49 -6.63 0.09 5.85
N GLY A 50 -6.00 -0.88 6.51
CA GLY A 50 -5.24 -1.94 5.87
C GLY A 50 -4.70 -2.94 6.90
N GLY A 51 -3.90 -3.87 6.40
CA GLY A 51 -3.34 -4.98 7.16
C GLY A 51 -3.91 -6.32 6.73
N PRO A 52 -3.42 -7.41 7.34
CA PRO A 52 -3.79 -8.75 6.91
C PRO A 52 -5.23 -9.10 7.30
N THR A 53 -5.80 -10.03 6.54
CA THR A 53 -7.14 -10.61 6.73
C THR A 53 -7.10 -12.09 6.40
N GLY A 54 -8.07 -12.88 6.87
CA GLY A 54 -8.24 -14.28 6.44
C GLY A 54 -7.73 -15.33 7.43
N PHE A 55 -7.36 -14.94 8.65
CA PHE A 55 -7.04 -15.86 9.75
C PHE A 55 -7.55 -15.31 11.09
N ASP A 56 -7.72 -16.19 12.06
CA ASP A 56 -8.19 -15.82 13.40
C ASP A 56 -7.19 -14.94 14.13
N GLY A 57 -7.65 -13.79 14.65
CA GLY A 57 -6.79 -12.82 15.33
C GLY A 57 -6.12 -11.80 14.41
N ALA A 58 -6.42 -11.83 13.10
CA ALA A 58 -5.84 -10.90 12.12
C ALA A 58 -6.10 -9.42 12.46
N GLU A 59 -7.21 -9.12 13.14
CA GLU A 59 -7.59 -7.76 13.56
C GLU A 59 -6.52 -7.05 14.39
N ARG A 60 -5.66 -7.80 15.09
CA ARG A 60 -4.58 -7.24 15.93
C ARG A 60 -3.40 -6.71 15.12
N TYR A 61 -3.28 -7.15 13.87
CA TYR A 61 -2.21 -6.77 12.95
C TYR A 61 -2.68 -5.76 11.90
N GLN A 62 -3.97 -5.41 11.94
CA GLN A 62 -4.53 -4.35 11.11
C GLN A 62 -4.16 -2.99 11.68
N TYR A 63 -4.09 -2.00 10.80
CA TYR A 63 -3.62 -0.67 11.15
C TYR A 63 -4.62 0.41 10.71
N GLY A 64 -4.74 1.44 11.55
CA GLY A 64 -5.58 2.62 11.32
C GLY A 64 -4.82 3.75 10.63
N ALA A 65 -5.54 4.81 10.24
CA ALA A 65 -4.94 5.96 9.55
C ALA A 65 -3.90 6.72 10.41
N ASP A 66 -4.07 6.68 11.73
CA ASP A 66 -3.21 7.42 12.68
C ASP A 66 -2.01 6.61 13.17
N THR A 67 -1.85 5.35 12.74
CA THR A 67 -0.70 4.53 13.11
C THR A 67 0.50 4.79 12.17
N PRO A 68 1.74 4.52 12.60
CA PRO A 68 2.91 4.63 11.73
C PRO A 68 2.79 3.81 10.43
N GLU A 69 2.25 2.60 10.52
CA GLU A 69 2.06 1.68 9.39
C GLU A 69 1.04 2.25 8.40
N GLY A 70 -0.08 2.76 8.90
CA GLY A 70 -1.11 3.40 8.07
C GLY A 70 -0.57 4.61 7.31
N ARG A 71 0.24 5.46 7.98
CA ARG A 71 0.90 6.59 7.33
C ARG A 71 1.88 6.15 6.25
N ALA A 72 2.68 5.12 6.52
CA ALA A 72 3.66 4.60 5.55
C ALA A 72 2.96 4.04 4.29
N ILE A 73 1.90 3.26 4.48
CA ILE A 73 1.14 2.65 3.38
C ILE A 73 0.41 3.71 2.56
N GLU A 74 -0.25 4.67 3.20
CA GLU A 74 -0.93 5.75 2.47
C GLU A 74 0.06 6.66 1.73
N ALA A 75 1.25 6.91 2.30
CA ALA A 75 2.31 7.62 1.60
C ALA A 75 2.81 6.84 0.38
N ALA A 76 3.02 5.53 0.50
CA ALA A 76 3.42 4.66 -0.62
C ALA A 76 2.36 4.66 -1.74
N LYS A 77 1.07 4.53 -1.39
CA LYS A 77 -0.05 4.64 -2.33
C LYS A 77 -0.10 6.01 -3.00
N ALA A 78 0.13 7.09 -2.26
CA ALA A 78 0.16 8.45 -2.81
C ALA A 78 1.32 8.63 -3.80
N LEU A 79 2.52 8.11 -3.49
CA LEU A 79 3.65 8.08 -4.41
C LEU A 79 3.32 7.30 -5.68
N LYS A 80 2.66 6.14 -5.56
CA LYS A 80 2.24 5.32 -6.69
C LYS A 80 1.23 6.07 -7.56
N GLY A 81 0.20 6.67 -6.96
CA GLY A 81 -0.81 7.46 -7.65
C GLY A 81 -0.25 8.70 -8.34
N ALA A 82 0.80 9.31 -7.77
CA ALA A 82 1.51 10.44 -8.38
C ALA A 82 2.51 10.02 -9.47
N GLY A 83 2.67 8.72 -9.75
CA GLY A 83 3.68 8.21 -10.70
C GLY A 83 5.12 8.42 -10.24
N LYS A 84 5.34 8.64 -8.93
CA LYS A 84 6.66 8.89 -8.33
C LYS A 84 7.20 7.70 -7.55
N ALA A 85 6.38 6.66 -7.32
CA ALA A 85 6.87 5.44 -6.70
C ALA A 85 7.84 4.70 -7.63
N PRO A 86 8.86 4.03 -7.05
CA PRO A 86 9.69 3.12 -7.83
C PRO A 86 8.84 1.98 -8.41
N ALA A 87 9.29 1.40 -9.52
CA ALA A 87 8.66 0.21 -10.08
C ALA A 87 8.78 -1.00 -9.14
N LYS A 88 9.92 -1.11 -8.44
CA LYS A 88 10.24 -2.15 -7.47
C LYS A 88 11.16 -1.61 -6.37
N ILE A 89 11.08 -2.22 -5.19
CA ILE A 89 12.03 -2.09 -4.08
C ILE A 89 12.90 -3.35 -4.10
N VAL A 90 14.22 -3.19 -4.18
CA VAL A 90 15.14 -4.32 -4.08
C VAL A 90 15.62 -4.43 -2.64
N LEU A 91 15.33 -5.54 -1.99
CA LEU A 91 15.61 -5.77 -0.58
C LEU A 91 16.63 -6.90 -0.42
N GLY A 92 17.84 -6.53 0.04
CA GLY A 92 18.86 -7.51 0.43
C GLY A 92 18.54 -8.12 1.78
N LEU A 93 18.48 -9.45 1.88
CA LEU A 93 18.21 -10.17 3.12
C LEU A 93 19.14 -11.37 3.27
N SER A 94 19.45 -11.69 4.53
CA SER A 94 20.00 -12.99 4.91
C SER A 94 19.15 -14.12 4.33
N ASP A 95 19.80 -15.11 3.72
CA ASP A 95 19.11 -16.29 3.16
C ASP A 95 18.20 -16.98 4.18
N GLY A 96 18.60 -17.01 5.45
CA GLY A 96 17.81 -17.61 6.54
C GLY A 96 16.53 -16.85 6.90
N SER A 97 16.43 -15.57 6.54
CA SER A 97 15.31 -14.69 6.92
C SER A 97 14.30 -14.44 5.79
N ILE A 98 14.61 -14.84 4.55
CA ILE A 98 13.73 -14.64 3.38
C ILE A 98 12.32 -15.17 3.65
N GLY A 99 12.23 -16.36 4.27
CA GLY A 99 10.96 -17.01 4.57
C GLY A 99 10.04 -16.17 5.46
N GLN A 100 10.56 -15.27 6.29
CA GLN A 100 9.75 -14.41 7.15
C GLN A 100 8.92 -13.40 6.36
N LEU A 101 9.37 -12.99 5.17
CA LEU A 101 8.65 -12.06 4.31
C LEU A 101 7.81 -12.76 3.24
N THR A 102 8.25 -13.94 2.79
CA THR A 102 7.66 -14.63 1.63
C THR A 102 6.72 -15.77 2.00
N GLN A 103 6.84 -16.36 3.18
CA GLN A 103 5.99 -17.47 3.57
C GLN A 103 4.75 -16.96 4.30
N PRO A 104 3.56 -17.39 3.87
CA PRO A 104 2.32 -17.22 4.62
C PRO A 104 2.42 -17.80 6.04
N PHE A 105 2.16 -16.99 7.06
CA PHE A 105 2.00 -17.46 8.43
C PHE A 105 1.12 -16.49 9.24
N PRO A 106 0.12 -16.97 10.02
CA PRO A 106 -0.34 -18.36 10.16
C PRO A 106 -1.03 -18.89 8.90
N ALA A 107 -1.46 -20.17 8.91
CA ALA A 107 -2.17 -20.76 7.76
C ALA A 107 -3.40 -19.92 7.38
N GLY A 108 -3.52 -19.57 6.09
CA GLY A 108 -4.57 -18.71 5.56
C GLY A 108 -4.24 -17.21 5.53
N ALA A 109 -3.15 -16.77 6.18
CA ALA A 109 -2.66 -15.40 6.10
C ALA A 109 -1.97 -15.12 4.76
N PRO A 110 -1.96 -13.87 4.25
CA PRO A 110 -1.01 -13.47 3.21
C PRO A 110 0.41 -13.42 3.78
N SER A 111 1.42 -13.63 2.95
CA SER A 111 2.79 -13.23 3.29
C SER A 111 2.90 -11.70 3.38
N ILE A 112 3.93 -11.20 4.09
CA ILE A 112 4.17 -9.75 4.21
C ILE A 112 4.40 -9.13 2.83
N LYS A 113 5.16 -9.82 1.97
CA LYS A 113 5.39 -9.38 0.59
C LYS A 113 4.09 -9.26 -0.20
N GLU A 114 3.24 -10.28 -0.17
CA GLU A 114 1.96 -10.25 -0.88
C GLU A 114 1.05 -9.15 -0.36
N LEU A 115 1.00 -8.94 0.96
CA LEU A 115 0.21 -7.88 1.57
C LEU A 115 0.67 -6.51 1.09
N TRP A 116 1.98 -6.22 1.17
CA TRP A 116 2.55 -4.96 0.71
C TRP A 116 2.26 -4.70 -0.77
N GLU A 117 2.51 -5.69 -1.63
CA GLU A 117 2.33 -5.54 -3.07
C GLU A 117 0.86 -5.33 -3.43
N LYS A 118 -0.04 -6.02 -2.74
CA LYS A 118 -1.48 -5.84 -2.90
C LYS A 118 -1.94 -4.45 -2.47
N GLU A 119 -1.44 -3.94 -1.35
CA GLU A 119 -1.91 -2.67 -0.79
C GLU A 119 -1.30 -1.45 -1.48
N THR A 120 -0.04 -1.52 -1.89
CA THR A 120 0.70 -0.38 -2.43
C THR A 120 0.85 -0.42 -3.95
N GLY A 121 0.79 -1.60 -4.55
CA GLY A 121 1.12 -1.81 -5.96
C GLY A 121 2.61 -1.63 -6.29
N ILE A 122 3.49 -1.65 -5.28
CA ILE A 122 4.95 -1.53 -5.44
C ILE A 122 5.56 -2.91 -5.22
N ALA A 123 6.26 -3.44 -6.23
CA ALA A 123 6.88 -4.76 -6.15
C ALA A 123 8.07 -4.78 -5.16
N ILE A 124 8.28 -5.89 -4.47
CA ILE A 124 9.48 -6.17 -3.67
C ILE A 124 10.26 -7.30 -4.32
N GLU A 125 11.50 -7.04 -4.73
CA GLU A 125 12.44 -8.07 -5.17
C GLU A 125 13.39 -8.39 -4.02
N ILE A 126 13.38 -9.64 -3.55
CA ILE A 126 14.25 -10.07 -2.46
C ILE A 126 15.50 -10.69 -3.05
N VAL A 127 16.66 -10.17 -2.65
CA VAL A 127 17.98 -10.69 -3.02
C VAL A 127 18.59 -11.34 -1.79
N GLY A 128 18.77 -12.66 -1.87
CA GLY A 128 19.42 -13.44 -0.83
C GLY A 128 20.91 -13.12 -0.72
N LEU A 129 21.38 -12.95 0.50
CA LEU A 129 22.76 -12.74 0.86
C LEU A 129 23.18 -13.85 1.83
N PRO A 130 24.40 -14.42 1.66
CA PRO A 130 24.92 -15.38 2.62
C PRO A 130 24.99 -14.75 4.02
N ASN A 131 24.63 -15.54 5.03
CA ASN A 131 24.60 -15.07 6.42
C ASN A 131 25.94 -14.43 6.83
N GLY A 132 25.86 -13.22 7.37
CA GLY A 132 27.02 -12.45 7.83
C GLY A 132 27.70 -11.64 6.72
N GLN A 133 27.23 -11.71 5.47
CA GLN A 133 27.75 -10.88 4.37
C GLN A 133 26.92 -9.63 4.11
N GLU A 134 25.77 -9.47 4.75
CA GLU A 134 24.88 -8.32 4.55
C GLU A 134 25.62 -7.02 4.85
N PHE A 135 26.29 -6.96 6.00
CA PHE A 135 27.08 -5.80 6.39
C PHE A 135 28.26 -5.58 5.45
N THR A 136 28.98 -6.63 5.05
CA THR A 136 30.12 -6.51 4.13
C THR A 136 29.70 -5.96 2.77
N LYS A 137 28.57 -6.42 2.21
CA LYS A 137 28.04 -5.93 0.93
C LYS A 137 27.59 -4.47 1.03
N THR A 138 26.95 -4.11 2.12
CA THR A 138 26.56 -2.74 2.43
C THR A 138 27.80 -1.82 2.56
N MET A 139 28.83 -2.25 3.28
CA MET A 139 30.10 -1.51 3.39
C MET A 139 30.81 -1.39 2.04
N GLN A 140 30.75 -2.41 1.20
CA GLN A 140 31.30 -2.38 -0.15
C GLN A 140 30.58 -1.33 -1.01
N ASP A 141 29.24 -1.28 -0.97
CA ASP A 141 28.44 -0.31 -1.71
C ASP A 141 28.74 1.13 -1.28
N ILE A 142 28.85 1.39 0.03
CA ILE A 142 29.27 2.70 0.56
C ILE A 142 30.68 3.06 0.09
N SER A 143 31.64 2.14 0.25
CA SER A 143 33.06 2.40 -0.07
C SER A 143 33.28 2.69 -1.54
N THR A 144 32.48 2.06 -2.41
CA THR A 144 32.52 2.24 -3.86
C THR A 144 31.61 3.37 -4.35
N LYS A 145 30.84 4.00 -3.45
CA LYS A 145 29.79 4.99 -3.78
C LYS A 145 28.78 4.46 -4.80
N GLY A 146 28.46 3.17 -4.70
CA GLY A 146 27.54 2.48 -5.59
C GLY A 146 26.09 2.95 -5.45
N GLY A 147 25.68 3.31 -4.22
CA GLY A 147 24.33 3.83 -3.94
C GLY A 147 23.23 2.81 -4.24
N THR A 148 23.55 1.53 -4.16
CA THR A 148 22.64 0.43 -4.47
C THR A 148 21.76 0.08 -3.27
N TYR A 149 22.25 0.31 -2.05
CA TYR A 149 21.51 0.02 -0.81
C TYR A 149 21.25 1.28 0.01
N ASP A 150 19.99 1.52 0.33
CA ASP A 150 19.60 2.47 1.38
C ASP A 150 19.61 1.74 2.74
N ILE A 151 20.35 2.28 3.71
CA ILE A 151 20.47 1.67 5.05
C ILE A 151 19.58 2.43 6.02
N TYR A 152 18.65 1.71 6.63
CA TYR A 152 17.79 2.23 7.69
C TYR A 152 18.08 1.47 8.98
N SER A 153 18.49 2.17 10.03
CA SER A 153 18.65 1.64 11.38
C SER A 153 17.67 2.36 12.30
N THR A 154 17.03 1.61 13.19
CA THR A 154 16.28 2.18 14.32
C THR A 154 17.19 2.14 15.55
N GLU A 155 17.37 3.29 16.22
CA GLU A 155 18.01 3.35 17.54
C GLU A 155 17.13 2.73 18.64
#